data_AF-B3F8W3-F1
#
_entry.id   AF-B3F8W3-F1
#
_cell.length_a   1.000
_cell.length_b   1.000
_cell.length_c   1.000
_cell.angle_alpha   90.00
_cell.angle_beta   90.00
_cell.angle_gamma   90.00
#
_symmetry.space_group_name_H-M   'P 1'
#
loop_
_entity.id
_entity.type
_entity.pdbx_description
1 polymer ?
#
loop_
_entity_poly.entity_id
_entity_poly.type
_entity_poly.pdbx_seq_one_letter_code
_entity_poly.pdbx_strand_id
1 'polypeptide(L)'
;VFLEMFEGECQYLNGTERVRFVVRYIYNREQLVHFDSDVGIFVADTPLGEPQAQYFNSQPEILDYERAEVDRFCRHNYQVYTPFITERKVPPEVEIYPVQSSSLPQIDRLVCAVMDFYPAEIEVKWFQNGREETERVVSTDVIQNGDWTYQVLVMLETTPQ
;
A
#
# COMPACT_ATOMS: atom_id res chain seq x y z
N VAL A 1 -25.40 -10.90 12.76
CA VAL A 1 -24.04 -11.48 12.63
C VAL A 1 -23.09 -10.51 13.30
N PHE A 2 -22.19 -11.01 14.13
CA PHE A 2 -21.15 -10.20 14.79
C PHE A 2 -19.80 -10.51 14.14
N LEU A 3 -18.97 -9.49 13.98
CA LEU A 3 -17.61 -9.60 13.45
C LEU A 3 -16.63 -9.05 14.49
N GLU A 4 -15.64 -9.87 14.84
CA GLU A 4 -14.51 -9.48 15.66
C GLU A 4 -13.23 -9.57 14.82
N MET A 5 -12.38 -8.56 14.90
CA MET A 5 -11.14 -8.45 14.13
C MET A 5 -10.02 -7.97 15.04
N PHE A 6 -8.85 -8.59 14.84
CA PHE A 6 -7.59 -8.19 15.43
C PHE A 6 -6.66 -7.75 14.30
N GLU A 7 -6.02 -6.59 14.45
CA GLU A 7 -5.04 -6.07 13.50
C GLU A 7 -3.74 -5.76 14.22
N GLY A 8 -2.65 -6.41 13.80
CA GLY A 8 -1.28 -6.09 14.23
C GLY A 8 -0.53 -5.41 13.09
N GLU A 9 -0.22 -4.13 13.25
CA GLU A 9 0.37 -3.28 12.24
C GLU A 9 1.80 -2.88 12.64
N CYS A 10 2.74 -3.00 11.70
CA CYS A 10 4.10 -2.49 11.86
C CYS A 10 4.36 -1.38 10.83
N GLN A 11 4.60 -0.17 11.30
CA GLN A 11 4.91 0.99 10.46
C GLN A 11 6.41 1.23 10.45
N TYR A 12 7.02 1.14 9.26
CA TYR A 12 8.46 1.26 9.05
C TYR A 12 8.80 2.61 8.43
N LEU A 13 9.65 3.40 9.11
CA LEU A 13 10.14 4.69 8.63
C LEU A 13 11.66 4.61 8.51
N ASN A 14 12.19 4.93 7.32
CA ASN A 14 13.61 4.78 6.98
C ASN A 14 14.14 3.36 7.27
N GLY A 15 13.50 2.36 6.66
CA GLY A 15 13.82 0.96 6.89
C GLY A 15 13.44 0.53 8.31
N THR A 16 14.43 0.09 9.10
CA THR A 16 14.24 -0.29 10.50
C THR A 16 14.84 0.73 11.46
N GLU A 17 15.04 1.98 11.07
CA GLU A 17 15.49 2.99 12.04
C GLU A 17 14.37 3.32 13.04
N ARG A 18 13.19 3.66 12.53
CA ARG A 18 12.00 3.97 13.33
C ARG A 18 10.90 2.99 13.00
N VAL A 19 10.43 2.27 14.00
CA VAL A 19 9.37 1.27 13.87
C VAL A 19 8.34 1.51 14.95
N ARG A 20 7.08 1.61 14.52
CA ARG A 20 5.92 1.73 15.40
C ARG A 20 5.05 0.50 15.22
N PHE A 21 4.71 -0.12 16.35
CA PHE A 21 3.83 -1.28 16.40
C PHE A 21 2.48 -0.85 16.97
N VAL A 22 1.40 -1.20 16.28
CA VAL A 22 0.04 -0.88 16.70
C VAL A 22 -0.81 -2.14 16.65
N VAL A 23 -1.48 -2.44 17.74
CA VAL A 23 -2.47 -3.53 17.82
C VAL A 23 -3.85 -2.93 18.00
N ARG A 24 -4.84 -3.38 17.22
CA ARG A 24 -6.22 -2.91 17.30
C ARG A 24 -7.18 -4.08 17.50
N TYR A 25 -8.11 -3.90 18.42
CA TYR A 25 -9.26 -4.78 18.62
C TYR A 25 -10.52 -4.09 18.09
N ILE A 26 -11.17 -4.71 17.10
CA ILE A 26 -12.23 -4.10 16.31
C ILE A 26 -13.47 -5.00 16.35
N TYR A 27 -14.61 -4.41 16.68
CA TYR A 27 -15.90 -5.08 16.73
C TYR A 27 -16.88 -4.43 15.75
N ASN A 28 -17.42 -5.19 14.80
CA ASN A 28 -18.33 -4.68 13.75
C ASN A 28 -17.83 -3.40 13.05
N ARG A 29 -16.52 -3.32 12.79
CA ARG A 29 -15.82 -2.16 12.19
C ARG A 29 -15.67 -0.94 13.10
N GLU A 30 -16.01 -1.07 14.39
CA GLU A 30 -15.73 -0.09 15.43
C GLU A 30 -14.49 -0.54 16.22
N GLN A 31 -13.41 0.24 16.16
CA GLN A 31 -12.22 -0.01 16.97
C GLN A 31 -12.56 0.28 18.44
N LEU A 32 -12.36 -0.69 19.33
CA LEU A 32 -12.70 -0.57 20.75
C LEU A 32 -11.50 -0.13 21.59
N VAL A 33 -10.36 -0.76 21.36
CA VAL A 33 -9.13 -0.55 22.13
C VAL A 33 -7.93 -0.82 21.22
N HIS A 34 -6.87 -0.04 21.40
CA HIS A 34 -5.61 -0.27 20.72
C HIS A 34 -4.42 -0.19 21.68
N PHE A 35 -3.33 -0.88 21.34
CA PHE A 35 -2.00 -0.62 21.88
C PHE A 35 -1.20 0.12 20.82
N ASP A 36 -0.45 1.15 21.22
CA ASP A 36 0.49 1.87 20.36
C ASP A 36 1.86 1.86 21.04
N SER A 37 2.90 1.37 20.37
CA SER A 37 4.25 1.31 20.93
C SER A 37 4.82 2.67 21.31
N ASP A 38 4.39 3.75 20.64
CA ASP A 38 4.82 5.12 20.98
C ASP A 38 4.20 5.60 22.31
N VAL A 39 3.07 5.01 22.70
CA VAL A 39 2.36 5.29 23.97
C VAL A 39 2.73 4.27 25.05
N GLY A 40 2.93 3.01 24.67
CA GLY A 40 3.39 1.91 25.52
C GLY A 40 2.33 1.30 26.44
N ILE A 41 1.05 1.60 26.23
CA ILE A 41 -0.10 1.02 26.97
C ILE A 41 -1.32 0.89 26.04
N PHE A 42 -2.33 0.14 26.48
CA PHE A 42 -3.62 0.07 25.81
C PHE A 42 -4.47 1.32 26.08
N VAL A 43 -5.10 1.84 25.04
CA VAL A 43 -5.97 3.01 25.06
C VAL A 43 -7.33 2.61 24.52
N ALA A 44 -8.39 2.88 25.29
CA ALA A 44 -9.76 2.68 24.83
C ALA A 44 -10.14 3.79 23.84
N ASP A 45 -10.68 3.39 22.69
CA ASP A 45 -11.18 4.29 21.64
C ASP A 45 -12.69 4.54 21.79
N THR A 46 -13.37 3.66 22.54
CA THR A 46 -14.81 3.75 22.82
C THR A 46 -15.09 3.38 24.28
N PRO A 47 -16.26 3.77 24.83
CA PRO A 47 -16.67 3.36 26.18
C PRO A 47 -16.73 1.84 26.36
N LEU A 48 -17.06 1.11 25.28
CA LEU A 48 -17.10 -0.35 25.30
C LEU A 48 -15.72 -0.99 25.43
N GLY A 49 -14.65 -0.27 25.05
CA GLY A 49 -13.25 -0.69 25.16
C GLY A 49 -12.57 -0.33 26.48
N GLU A 50 -13.18 0.53 27.32
CA GLU A 50 -12.60 0.95 28.60
C GLU A 50 -12.30 -0.24 29.54
N PRO A 51 -13.21 -1.22 29.74
CA PRO A 51 -12.92 -2.37 30.59
C PRO A 51 -11.74 -3.20 30.08
N GLN A 52 -11.60 -3.34 28.77
CA GLN A 52 -10.54 -4.12 28.11
C GLN A 52 -9.21 -3.41 28.25
N ALA A 53 -9.15 -2.10 28.01
CA ALA A 53 -7.94 -1.30 28.20
C ALA A 53 -7.46 -1.37 29.66
N GLN A 54 -8.37 -1.23 30.63
CA GLN A 54 -8.04 -1.37 32.05
C GLN A 54 -7.52 -2.77 32.38
N TYR A 55 -8.19 -3.81 31.87
CA TYR A 55 -7.79 -5.20 32.08
C TYR A 55 -6.39 -5.49 31.53
N PHE A 56 -6.11 -5.10 30.28
CA PHE A 56 -4.80 -5.31 29.66
C PHE A 56 -3.71 -4.50 30.37
N ASN A 57 -3.98 -3.23 30.71
CA ASN A 57 -3.02 -2.38 31.41
C ASN A 57 -2.73 -2.83 32.85
N SER A 58 -3.64 -3.59 33.47
CA SER A 58 -3.44 -4.16 34.81
C SER A 58 -2.51 -5.38 34.84
N GLN A 59 -2.12 -5.91 33.67
CA GLN A 59 -1.30 -7.11 33.53
C GLN A 59 0.09 -6.75 32.97
N PRO A 60 1.14 -6.70 33.82
CA PRO A 60 2.48 -6.32 33.40
C PRO A 60 3.05 -7.22 32.29
N GLU A 61 2.78 -8.53 32.36
CA GLU A 61 3.26 -9.49 31.36
C GLU A 61 2.71 -9.20 29.96
N ILE A 62 1.45 -8.75 29.84
CA ILE A 62 0.85 -8.37 28.56
C ILE A 62 1.51 -7.09 28.04
N LEU A 63 1.65 -6.06 28.89
CA LEU A 63 2.27 -4.80 28.48
C LEU A 63 3.70 -4.96 28.02
N ASP A 64 4.50 -5.74 28.76
CA ASP A 64 5.90 -5.96 28.42
C ASP A 64 6.04 -6.80 27.15
N TYR A 65 5.13 -7.75 26.92
CA TYR A 65 5.04 -8.50 25.66
C TYR A 65 4.76 -7.57 24.48
N GLU A 66 3.70 -6.75 24.54
CA GLU A 66 3.31 -5.84 23.45
C GLU A 66 4.38 -4.78 23.15
N ARG A 67 5.06 -4.26 24.19
CA ARG A 67 6.20 -3.35 24.01
C ARG A 67 7.37 -4.01 23.28
N ALA A 68 7.59 -5.30 23.52
CA ALA A 68 8.68 -6.05 22.90
C ALA A 68 8.39 -6.43 21.44
N GLU A 69 7.14 -6.39 20.97
CA GLU A 69 6.77 -6.77 19.60
C GLU A 69 7.39 -5.86 18.54
N VAL A 70 7.78 -4.62 18.86
CA VAL A 70 8.55 -3.75 17.96
C VAL A 70 9.81 -4.47 17.46
N ASP A 71 10.58 -5.07 18.37
CA ASP A 71 11.82 -5.75 18.01
C ASP A 71 11.57 -7.22 17.66
N ARG A 72 10.77 -7.91 18.49
CA ARG A 72 10.53 -9.35 18.38
C ARG A 72 9.72 -9.73 17.14
N PHE A 73 8.74 -8.91 16.76
CA PHE A 73 7.86 -9.18 15.64
C PHE A 73 8.18 -8.26 14.46
N CYS A 74 8.09 -6.94 14.61
CA CYS A 74 8.22 -6.05 13.46
C CYS A 74 9.63 -6.11 12.84
N ARG A 75 10.68 -5.80 13.60
CA ARG A 75 12.05 -5.81 13.06
C ARG A 75 12.47 -7.19 12.57
N HIS A 76 12.14 -8.22 13.34
CA HIS A 76 12.42 -9.60 12.97
C HIS A 76 11.80 -9.94 11.61
N ASN A 77 10.49 -9.74 11.44
CA ASN A 77 9.81 -10.06 10.19
C ASN A 77 10.28 -9.17 9.04
N TYR A 78 10.53 -7.88 9.27
CA TYR A 78 11.10 -7.01 8.24
C TYR A 78 12.38 -7.58 7.66
N GLN A 79 13.32 -8.02 8.52
CA GLN A 79 14.58 -8.63 8.09
C GLN A 79 14.35 -9.94 7.34
N VAL A 80 13.47 -10.81 7.84
CA VAL A 80 13.15 -12.10 7.20
C VAL A 80 12.53 -11.91 5.81
N TYR A 81 11.65 -10.92 5.63
CA TYR A 81 10.93 -10.69 4.39
C TYR A 81 11.57 -9.67 3.44
N THR A 82 12.63 -8.97 3.86
CA THR A 82 13.39 -8.01 3.03
C THR A 82 13.67 -8.53 1.61
N PRO A 83 14.23 -9.75 1.39
CA PRO A 83 14.54 -10.23 0.04
C PRO A 83 13.29 -10.53 -0.81
N PHE A 84 12.12 -10.68 -0.20
CA PHE A 84 10.87 -11.05 -0.88
C PHE A 84 9.91 -9.87 -1.07
N ILE A 85 10.07 -8.79 -0.29
CA ILE A 85 9.19 -7.63 -0.31
C ILE A 85 9.98 -6.36 -0.65
N THR A 86 10.87 -5.92 0.24
CA THR A 86 11.56 -4.63 0.10
C THR A 86 12.53 -4.60 -1.08
N GLU A 87 13.26 -5.70 -1.30
CA GLU A 87 14.23 -5.81 -2.40
C GLU A 87 13.64 -6.43 -3.66
N ARG A 88 12.40 -6.94 -3.60
CA ARG A 88 11.72 -7.55 -4.74
C ARG A 88 11.52 -6.50 -5.81
N LYS A 89 11.90 -6.85 -7.04
CA LYS A 89 11.65 -6.07 -8.25
C LYS A 89 11.18 -6.99 -9.35
N VAL A 90 10.10 -6.61 -10.02
CA VAL A 90 9.61 -7.28 -11.22
C VAL A 90 9.59 -6.23 -12.33
N PRO A 91 10.36 -6.43 -13.43
CA PRO A 91 10.39 -5.47 -14.52
C PRO A 91 9.02 -5.44 -15.23
N PRO A 92 8.58 -4.28 -15.74
CA PRO A 92 7.34 -4.20 -16.49
C PRO A 92 7.42 -4.89 -17.84
N GLU A 93 6.29 -5.46 -18.26
CA GLU A 93 6.01 -5.74 -19.67
C GLU A 93 5.35 -4.52 -20.30
N VAL A 94 5.82 -4.11 -21.48
CA VAL A 94 5.35 -2.88 -22.14
C VAL A 94 4.83 -3.20 -23.53
N GLU A 95 3.58 -2.83 -23.78
CA GLU A 95 2.94 -2.94 -25.09
C GLU A 95 2.36 -1.59 -25.52
N ILE A 96 2.61 -1.21 -26.77
CA ILE A 96 2.03 -0.01 -27.37
C ILE A 96 1.09 -0.42 -28.49
N TYR A 97 -0.16 0.04 -28.42
CA TYR A 97 -1.15 -0.24 -29.45
C TYR A 97 -2.08 0.95 -29.70
N PRO A 98 -2.57 1.12 -30.95
CA PRO A 98 -3.57 2.12 -31.26
C PRO A 98 -4.95 1.70 -30.75
N VAL A 99 -5.71 2.67 -30.27
CA VAL A 99 -7.12 2.53 -29.86
C VAL A 99 -7.93 3.56 -30.62
N GLN A 100 -8.97 3.08 -31.29
CA GLN A 100 -9.88 3.92 -32.05
C GLN A 100 -10.81 4.66 -31.09
N SER A 101 -10.83 5.99 -31.19
CA SER A 101 -11.79 6.80 -30.42
C SER A 101 -13.19 6.59 -30.98
N SER A 102 -14.07 5.96 -30.20
CA SER A 102 -15.48 5.76 -30.59
C SER A 102 -16.26 7.07 -30.67
N SER A 103 -15.77 8.14 -30.01
CA SER A 103 -16.44 9.46 -29.95
C SER A 103 -15.88 10.48 -30.96
N LEU A 104 -14.62 10.34 -31.39
CA LEU A 104 -13.95 11.28 -32.29
C LEU A 104 -13.18 10.52 -33.37
N PRO A 105 -13.81 10.22 -34.53
CA PRO A 105 -13.22 9.40 -35.59
C PRO A 105 -11.92 9.94 -36.20
N GLN A 106 -11.54 11.18 -35.89
CA GLN A 106 -10.32 11.84 -36.38
C GLN A 106 -9.17 11.83 -35.37
N ILE A 107 -9.40 11.36 -34.14
CA ILE A 107 -8.37 11.30 -33.09
C ILE A 107 -8.06 9.82 -32.84
N ASP A 108 -6.83 9.45 -33.16
CA ASP A 108 -6.28 8.17 -32.76
C ASP A 108 -5.69 8.31 -31.35
N ARG A 109 -5.85 7.27 -30.54
CA ARG A 109 -5.19 7.19 -29.24
C ARG A 109 -4.12 6.13 -29.31
N LEU A 110 -2.92 6.42 -28.85
CA LEU A 110 -1.92 5.39 -28.57
C LEU A 110 -1.98 5.06 -27.10
N VAL A 111 -2.12 3.79 -26.76
CA VAL A 111 -2.05 3.30 -25.38
C VAL A 111 -0.69 2.67 -25.17
N CYS A 112 0.03 3.10 -24.15
CA CYS A 112 1.16 2.38 -23.57
C CYS A 112 0.62 1.61 -22.36
N ALA A 113 0.45 0.30 -22.51
CA ALA A 113 0.11 -0.60 -21.43
C ALA A 113 1.40 -1.06 -20.74
N VAL A 114 1.53 -0.75 -19.46
CA VAL A 114 2.67 -1.13 -18.64
C VAL A 114 2.17 -2.09 -17.57
N MET A 115 2.56 -3.35 -17.69
CA MET A 115 1.94 -4.48 -17.02
C MET A 115 2.93 -5.22 -16.12
N ASP A 116 2.39 -5.97 -15.17
CA ASP A 116 3.08 -7.00 -14.38
C ASP A 116 4.35 -6.54 -13.65
N PHE A 117 4.39 -5.28 -13.20
CA PHE A 117 5.56 -4.72 -12.53
C PHE A 117 5.41 -4.66 -11.00
N TYR A 118 6.55 -4.58 -10.30
CA TYR A 118 6.62 -4.37 -8.86
C TYR A 118 7.95 -3.66 -8.50
N PRO A 119 7.96 -2.65 -7.61
CA PRO A 119 6.84 -2.12 -6.81
C PRO A 119 5.92 -1.19 -7.61
N ALA A 120 4.93 -0.57 -6.96
CA ALA A 120 3.91 0.25 -7.63
C ALA A 120 4.45 1.57 -8.19
N GLU A 121 5.58 2.07 -7.68
CA GLU A 121 6.18 3.31 -8.12
C GLU A 121 6.76 3.16 -9.53
N ILE A 122 6.22 3.92 -10.48
CA ILE A 122 6.66 3.92 -11.88
C ILE A 122 6.52 5.32 -12.50
N GLU A 123 7.39 5.61 -13.47
CA GLU A 123 7.34 6.83 -14.29
C GLU A 123 7.30 6.42 -15.76
N VAL A 124 6.28 6.90 -16.50
CA VAL A 124 6.08 6.61 -17.92
C VAL A 124 5.98 7.92 -18.69
N LYS A 125 6.78 8.06 -19.75
CA LYS A 125 6.87 9.29 -20.56
C LYS A 125 6.67 8.98 -22.03
N TRP A 126 5.91 9.84 -22.71
CA TRP A 126 5.77 9.82 -24.15
C TRP A 126 6.74 10.78 -24.82
N PHE A 127 7.29 10.37 -25.96
CA PHE A 127 8.15 11.20 -26.79
C PHE A 127 7.67 11.19 -28.24
N GLN A 128 7.53 12.36 -28.85
CA GLN A 128 7.27 12.52 -30.27
C GLN A 128 8.48 13.18 -30.93
N ASN A 129 9.12 12.48 -31.87
CA ASN A 129 10.32 12.95 -32.57
C ASN A 129 11.44 13.44 -31.62
N GLY A 130 11.60 12.76 -30.49
CA GLY A 130 12.61 13.07 -29.48
C GLY A 130 12.25 14.21 -28.52
N ARG A 131 11.04 14.78 -28.59
CA ARG A 131 10.53 15.77 -27.63
C ARG A 131 9.50 15.11 -26.72
N GLU A 132 9.61 15.36 -25.42
CA GLU A 132 8.65 14.85 -24.44
C GLU A 132 7.27 15.50 -24.67
N GLU A 133 6.24 14.67 -24.73
CA GLU A 133 4.84 15.09 -24.87
C GLU A 133 4.15 14.92 -23.51
N THR A 134 3.59 16.01 -22.99
CA THR A 134 2.88 16.01 -21.69
C THR A 134 1.45 16.53 -21.81
N GLU A 135 1.17 17.45 -22.73
CA GLU A 135 -0.13 18.10 -22.87
C GLU A 135 -1.26 17.16 -23.33
N ARG A 136 -0.91 16.14 -24.12
CA ARG A 136 -1.86 15.17 -24.71
C ARG A 136 -1.79 13.80 -24.05
N VAL A 137 -1.14 13.72 -22.90
CA VAL A 137 -0.93 12.47 -22.17
C VAL A 137 -1.90 12.37 -21.00
N VAL A 138 -2.58 11.22 -20.90
CA VAL A 138 -3.48 10.88 -19.81
C VAL A 138 -3.10 9.52 -19.26
N SER A 139 -2.92 9.42 -17.94
CA SER A 139 -2.63 8.16 -17.25
C SER A 139 -3.84 7.70 -16.45
N THR A 140 -4.04 6.38 -16.34
CA THR A 140 -4.87 5.81 -15.27
C THR A 140 -4.13 5.89 -13.94
N ASP A 141 -4.86 5.64 -12.85
CA ASP A 141 -4.22 5.24 -11.59
C ASP A 141 -3.47 3.91 -11.78
N VAL A 142 -2.48 3.65 -10.93
CA VAL A 142 -1.80 2.36 -10.85
C VAL A 142 -2.75 1.35 -10.21
N ILE A 143 -3.00 0.24 -10.89
CA ILE A 143 -3.96 -0.79 -10.48
C ILE A 143 -3.20 -1.99 -9.89
N GLN A 144 -3.67 -2.51 -8.76
CA GLN A 144 -3.14 -3.72 -8.12
C GLN A 144 -3.83 -4.97 -8.69
N ASN A 145 -3.05 -5.93 -9.18
CA ASN A 145 -3.56 -7.15 -9.83
C ASN A 145 -3.99 -8.24 -8.84
N GLY A 146 -3.53 -8.17 -7.58
CA GLY A 146 -3.81 -9.16 -6.54
C GLY A 146 -2.81 -10.33 -6.47
N ASP A 147 -1.80 -10.34 -7.34
CA ASP A 147 -0.73 -11.34 -7.43
C ASP A 147 0.67 -10.76 -7.13
N TRP A 148 0.71 -9.62 -6.42
CA TRP A 148 1.91 -8.83 -6.14
C TRP A 148 2.53 -8.16 -7.37
N THR A 149 1.73 -7.90 -8.40
CA THR A 149 2.09 -7.01 -9.51
C THR A 149 1.09 -5.88 -9.69
N TYR A 150 1.50 -4.88 -10.46
CA TYR A 150 0.75 -3.68 -10.76
C TYR A 150 0.68 -3.45 -12.27
N GLN A 151 -0.28 -2.63 -12.69
CA GLN A 151 -0.43 -2.17 -14.07
C GLN A 151 -0.82 -0.69 -14.15
N VAL A 152 -0.46 -0.03 -15.25
CA VAL A 152 -0.89 1.34 -15.57
C VAL A 152 -1.04 1.51 -17.08
N LEU A 153 -2.05 2.26 -17.51
CA LEU A 153 -2.25 2.61 -18.91
C LEU A 153 -1.98 4.10 -19.12
N VAL A 154 -1.08 4.42 -20.05
CA VAL A 154 -0.72 5.80 -20.38
C VAL A 154 -1.05 6.09 -21.84
N MET A 155 -2.09 6.89 -22.03
CA MET A 155 -2.69 7.25 -23.30
C MET A 155 -2.07 8.53 -23.86
N LEU A 156 -1.73 8.54 -25.15
CA LEU A 156 -1.38 9.74 -25.91
C LEU A 156 -2.46 9.99 -26.96
N GLU A 157 -3.05 11.19 -26.95
CA GLU A 157 -3.94 11.63 -28.03
C GLU A 157 -3.12 12.12 -29.23
N THR A 158 -3.37 11.52 -30.40
CA THR A 158 -2.67 11.84 -31.65
C THR A 158 -3.64 11.98 -32.81
N THR A 159 -3.26 12.77 -33.81
CA THR A 159 -3.92 12.77 -35.11
C THR A 159 -3.09 11.92 -36.06
N PRO A 160 -3.69 10.99 -36.82
CA PRO A 160 -2.97 10.28 -37.88
C PRO A 160 -2.37 11.29 -38.87
N GLN A 161 -1.10 11.10 -39.24
CA GLN A 161 -0.45 11.86 -40.30
C GLN A 161 -0.60 11.14 -41.64
#